data_AF-A0A1V5TLM4-F1
#
_entry.id   AF-A0A1V5TLM4-F1
#
_cell.length_a   1.000
_cell.length_b   1.000
_cell.length_c   1.000
_cell.angle_alpha   90.00
_cell.angle_beta   90.00
_cell.angle_gamma   90.00
#
_symmetry.space_group_name_H-M   'P 1'
#
loop_
_entity.id
_entity.type
_entity.pdbx_description
1 polymer ?
#
loop_
_entity_poly.entity_id
_entity_poly.type
_entity_poly.pdbx_seq_one_letter_code
_entity_poly.pdbx_strand_id
1 'polypeptide(L)'
;MEIKKLLEGNSEESQARLDELFRSTGDNPRTLWYPSAGNDYRDILELTHIKNPENIRGKINIATDYGITELPDFFIHTDYSTQWVTLRTGEIFNDGRTVVTIEHLYELKFRDGLHINYYVNPDFVDFPEDAPKSPKIYLLDVKINSNKLGEVKKPVFYFLFENINFLQEVLLKNRINISHIVKVREGCGFGGNEKCISVAYAFLSVLNTEYLIIDNEAHFDFHLFEEMAKNLNLKLKDYELKELNPICQITTPIKWSDFHVNILKVTIKEGRLTRERMEKILEPIQRRWEI
;
A
#
# COMPACT_ATOMS: atom_id res chain seq x y z
N MET A 1 -6.20 16.13 -0.28
CA MET A 1 -5.23 16.69 0.68
C MET A 1 -3.93 15.91 0.55
N GLU A 2 -2.78 16.46 0.92
CA GLU A 2 -1.51 15.72 0.94
C GLU A 2 -1.29 15.11 2.32
N ILE A 3 -0.58 13.98 2.40
CA ILE A 3 -0.20 13.36 3.68
C ILE A 3 0.59 14.33 4.59
N LYS A 4 1.30 15.30 3.99
CA LYS A 4 2.02 16.37 4.70
C LYS A 4 1.15 17.20 5.63
N LYS A 5 -0.14 17.31 5.29
CA LYS A 5 -1.14 18.07 6.06
C LYS A 5 -1.85 17.21 7.10
N LEU A 6 -1.61 15.90 7.11
CA LEU A 6 -2.22 14.98 8.07
C LEU A 6 -1.38 14.77 9.33
N LEU A 7 -0.05 14.76 9.19
CA LEU A 7 0.84 14.26 10.23
C LEU A 7 1.72 15.36 10.81
N GLU A 8 2.07 15.18 12.08
CA GLU A 8 3.12 15.89 12.79
C GLU A 8 3.90 14.92 13.69
N GLY A 9 5.13 15.30 14.02
CA GLY A 9 5.97 14.55 14.95
C GLY A 9 5.40 14.57 16.36
N ASN A 10 5.53 13.46 17.08
CA ASN A 10 5.18 13.39 18.49
C ASN A 10 6.27 13.98 19.41
N SER A 11 7.44 14.31 18.84
CA SER A 11 8.58 14.96 19.48
C SER A 11 9.25 15.94 18.51
N GLU A 12 10.12 16.83 19.01
CA GLU A 12 10.92 17.74 18.17
C GLU A 12 11.78 16.99 17.17
N GLU A 13 12.39 15.88 17.59
CA GLU A 13 13.19 15.00 16.72
C GLU A 13 12.34 14.39 15.60
N SER A 14 11.17 13.83 15.95
CA SER A 14 10.25 13.24 14.97
C SER A 14 9.75 14.28 13.98
N GLN A 15 9.46 15.50 14.46
CA GLN A 15 9.05 16.62 13.61
C GLN A 15 10.17 17.07 12.68
N ALA A 16 11.41 17.17 13.17
CA ALA A 16 12.57 17.56 12.37
C ALA A 16 12.83 16.56 11.23
N ARG A 17 12.78 15.25 11.51
CA ARG A 17 12.89 14.20 10.49
C ARG A 17 11.75 14.26 9.47
N LEU A 18 10.52 14.47 9.95
CA LEU A 18 9.34 14.58 9.07
C LEU A 18 9.45 15.79 8.13
N ASP A 19 9.89 16.94 8.65
CA ASP A 19 10.09 18.16 7.87
C ASP A 19 11.22 17.99 6.83
N GLU A 20 12.30 17.31 7.19
CA GLU A 20 13.37 16.95 6.25
C GLU A 20 12.83 16.09 5.11
N LEU A 21 12.07 15.03 5.42
CA LEU A 21 11.44 14.17 4.42
C LEU A 21 10.56 15.01 3.48
N PHE A 22 9.64 15.79 4.03
CA PHE A 22 8.73 16.61 3.24
C PHE A 22 9.42 17.66 2.38
N ARG A 23 10.56 18.20 2.83
CA ARG A 23 11.39 19.13 2.06
C ARG A 23 12.10 18.43 0.90
N SER A 24 12.63 17.22 1.12
CA SER A 24 13.36 16.46 0.11
C SER A 24 12.49 15.96 -1.05
N THR A 25 11.21 15.71 -0.80
CA THR A 25 10.29 15.12 -1.78
C THR A 25 9.61 16.13 -2.72
N GLY A 26 9.48 17.40 -2.31
CA GLY A 26 8.75 18.41 -3.09
C GLY A 26 7.23 18.25 -3.02
N ASP A 27 6.49 19.07 -3.78
CA ASP A 27 5.07 19.38 -3.49
C ASP A 27 4.05 18.34 -3.96
N ASN A 28 4.39 17.47 -4.92
CA ASN A 28 3.45 16.48 -5.47
C ASN A 28 4.01 15.05 -5.36
N PRO A 29 4.18 14.53 -4.14
CA PRO A 29 4.71 13.19 -3.92
C PRO A 29 3.79 12.12 -4.48
N ARG A 30 4.37 11.14 -5.19
CA ARG A 30 3.67 9.89 -5.49
C ARG A 30 3.67 9.02 -4.24
N THR A 31 2.50 8.48 -3.91
CA THR A 31 2.30 7.73 -2.67
C THR A 31 1.85 6.32 -3.00
N LEU A 32 2.56 5.35 -2.42
CA LEU A 32 2.19 3.95 -2.42
C LEU A 32 1.47 3.60 -1.12
N TRP A 33 0.41 2.81 -1.21
CA TRP A 33 -0.21 2.18 -0.06
C TRP A 33 -0.15 0.65 -0.19
N TYR A 34 0.35 0.00 0.86
CA TYR A 34 0.40 -1.45 1.01
C TYR A 34 -0.39 -1.87 2.25
N PRO A 35 -1.69 -2.23 2.10
CA PRO A 35 -2.48 -2.81 3.17
C PRO A 35 -2.00 -4.20 3.58
N SER A 36 -2.08 -4.48 4.89
CA SER A 36 -1.59 -5.72 5.52
C SER A 36 -0.14 -6.05 5.12
N ALA A 37 0.72 -5.03 5.13
CA ALA A 37 2.13 -5.22 4.76
C ALA A 37 2.86 -6.12 5.78
N GLY A 38 2.43 -6.16 7.04
CA GLY A 38 3.14 -6.88 8.09
C GLY A 38 4.60 -6.42 8.17
N ASN A 39 5.54 -7.37 8.06
CA ASN A 39 6.99 -7.11 7.99
C ASN A 39 7.54 -7.16 6.56
N ASP A 40 6.69 -7.03 5.54
CA ASP A 40 7.06 -7.12 4.14
C ASP A 40 7.39 -5.76 3.52
N TYR A 41 8.67 -5.52 3.26
CA TYR A 41 9.17 -4.27 2.68
C TYR A 41 9.65 -4.44 1.23
N ARG A 42 9.23 -5.51 0.54
CA ARG A 42 9.69 -5.79 -0.83
C ARG A 42 9.19 -4.79 -1.85
N ASP A 43 8.11 -4.07 -1.57
CA ASP A 43 7.65 -2.93 -2.37
C ASP A 43 8.72 -1.87 -2.56
N ILE A 44 9.55 -1.62 -1.54
CA ILE A 44 10.70 -0.72 -1.66
C ILE A 44 11.70 -1.25 -2.68
N LEU A 45 11.99 -2.55 -2.68
CA LEU A 45 12.93 -3.15 -3.64
C LEU A 45 12.36 -3.19 -5.05
N GLU A 46 11.06 -3.47 -5.20
CA GLU A 46 10.40 -3.67 -6.49
C GLU A 46 10.05 -2.34 -7.18
N LEU A 47 9.79 -1.28 -6.41
CA LEU A 47 9.30 0.02 -6.90
C LEU A 47 10.27 1.17 -6.59
N THR A 48 11.57 0.88 -6.58
CA THR A 48 12.64 1.90 -6.58
C THR A 48 13.63 1.66 -7.71
N HIS A 49 14.22 2.74 -8.21
CA HIS A 49 15.30 2.63 -9.19
C HIS A 49 16.56 2.05 -8.54
N ILE A 50 16.97 0.89 -9.02
CA ILE A 50 18.24 0.28 -8.63
C ILE A 50 19.35 0.87 -9.49
N LYS A 51 20.36 1.47 -8.86
CA LYS A 51 21.43 2.24 -9.53
C LYS A 51 22.31 1.40 -10.50
N ASN A 52 22.32 0.08 -10.37
CA ASN A 52 23.17 -0.83 -11.17
C ASN A 52 22.34 -1.96 -11.83
N PRO A 53 21.49 -1.64 -12.83
CA PRO A 53 20.62 -2.63 -13.49
C PRO A 53 21.41 -3.73 -14.24
N GLU A 54 22.67 -3.48 -14.61
CA GLU A 54 23.49 -4.43 -15.37
C GLU A 54 23.90 -5.69 -14.59
N ASN A 55 23.80 -5.65 -13.25
CA ASN A 55 24.05 -6.81 -12.37
C ASN A 55 22.77 -7.65 -12.08
N ILE A 56 21.67 -7.31 -12.76
CA ILE A 56 20.33 -7.85 -12.56
C ILE A 56 19.99 -8.89 -13.65
N ARG A 57 20.97 -9.68 -14.14
CA ARG A 57 20.67 -10.76 -15.09
C ARG A 57 19.85 -11.86 -14.41
N GLY A 58 18.59 -12.05 -14.84
CA GLY A 58 17.68 -13.10 -14.35
C GLY A 58 16.98 -12.77 -13.02
N LYS A 59 16.85 -11.49 -12.67
CA LYS A 59 16.28 -11.02 -11.40
C LYS A 59 15.23 -9.98 -11.72
N ILE A 60 14.07 -10.09 -11.10
CA ILE A 60 12.93 -9.25 -11.41
C ILE A 60 12.94 -8.04 -10.46
N ASN A 61 12.78 -6.84 -11.01
CA ASN A 61 12.44 -5.58 -10.34
C ASN A 61 11.26 -4.97 -11.09
N ILE A 62 10.07 -4.88 -10.47
CA ILE A 62 8.84 -4.43 -11.14
C ILE A 62 9.04 -3.11 -11.88
N ALA A 63 9.64 -2.10 -11.24
CA ALA A 63 9.88 -0.79 -11.83
C ALA A 63 10.64 -0.88 -13.17
N THR A 64 11.77 -1.57 -13.17
CA THR A 64 12.65 -1.69 -14.33
C THR A 64 12.04 -2.61 -15.38
N ASP A 65 11.56 -3.78 -14.98
CA ASP A 65 11.16 -4.82 -15.92
C ASP A 65 9.78 -4.60 -16.54
N TYR A 66 8.95 -3.74 -15.96
CA TYR A 66 7.64 -3.36 -16.52
C TYR A 66 7.62 -1.91 -17.02
N GLY A 67 8.77 -1.23 -17.00
CA GLY A 67 8.92 0.12 -17.51
C GLY A 67 8.10 1.17 -16.75
N ILE A 68 7.89 0.96 -15.43
CA ILE A 68 7.25 1.96 -14.57
C ILE A 68 8.30 3.01 -14.21
N THR A 69 8.13 4.23 -14.73
CA THR A 69 9.04 5.34 -14.47
C THR A 69 8.49 6.29 -13.41
N GLU A 70 7.19 6.27 -13.16
CA GLU A 70 6.51 7.12 -12.19
C GLU A 70 6.53 6.56 -10.77
N LEU A 71 7.72 6.37 -10.19
CA LEU A 71 7.87 5.66 -8.92
C LEU A 71 7.32 6.42 -7.68
N PRO A 72 6.94 5.69 -6.62
CA PRO A 72 6.51 6.30 -5.36
C PRO A 72 7.65 6.98 -4.61
N ASP A 73 7.32 8.15 -4.04
CA ASP A 73 8.17 8.89 -3.13
C ASP A 73 7.90 8.52 -1.68
N PHE A 74 6.63 8.31 -1.34
CA PHE A 74 6.17 7.88 -0.03
C PHE A 74 5.62 6.47 -0.07
N PHE A 75 6.00 5.68 0.93
CA PHE A 75 5.49 4.34 1.16
C PHE A 75 4.65 4.37 2.42
N ILE A 76 3.39 3.96 2.32
CA ILE A 76 2.46 3.82 3.43
C ILE A 76 2.17 2.35 3.62
N HIS A 77 2.49 1.83 4.79
CA HIS A 77 2.14 0.48 5.21
C HIS A 77 1.05 0.56 6.26
N THR A 78 0.07 -0.33 6.18
CA THR A 78 -0.95 -0.51 7.22
C THR A 78 -1.03 -1.94 7.68
N ASP A 79 -1.25 -2.12 8.97
CA ASP A 79 -1.60 -3.38 9.60
C ASP A 79 -2.29 -3.06 10.93
N TYR A 80 -3.24 -3.85 11.41
CA TYR A 80 -3.88 -3.56 12.69
C TYR A 80 -3.19 -4.26 13.86
N SER A 81 -2.57 -5.43 13.64
CA SER A 81 -2.12 -6.29 14.73
C SER A 81 -0.75 -5.88 15.23
N THR A 82 -0.65 -5.55 16.52
CA THR A 82 0.64 -5.32 17.17
C THR A 82 1.42 -6.62 17.44
N GLN A 83 0.79 -7.78 17.28
CA GLN A 83 1.42 -9.09 17.47
C GLN A 83 2.13 -9.60 16.21
N TRP A 84 1.67 -9.18 15.02
CA TRP A 84 2.23 -9.65 13.74
C TRP A 84 3.31 -8.73 13.17
N VAL A 85 3.29 -7.46 13.54
CA VAL A 85 4.29 -6.49 13.08
C VAL A 85 5.42 -6.32 14.09
N THR A 86 6.64 -6.35 13.59
CA THR A 86 7.85 -6.06 14.34
C THR A 86 8.31 -4.62 14.07
N LEU A 87 7.79 -3.68 14.87
CA LEU A 87 8.19 -2.26 14.83
C LEU A 87 9.23 -1.98 15.91
N ARG A 88 10.50 -2.26 15.61
CA ARG A 88 11.65 -1.94 16.47
C ARG A 88 12.87 -1.62 15.64
N THR A 89 13.79 -0.83 16.17
CA THR A 89 15.08 -0.60 15.53
C THR A 89 15.92 -1.88 15.49
N GLY A 90 16.77 -2.01 14.45
CA GLY A 90 17.59 -3.18 14.21
C GLY A 90 17.06 -4.09 13.10
N GLU A 91 17.60 -5.30 13.04
CA GLU A 91 17.22 -6.31 12.05
C GLU A 91 15.81 -6.87 12.34
N ILE A 92 14.93 -6.77 11.36
CA ILE A 92 13.55 -7.27 11.45
C ILE A 92 13.30 -8.46 10.51
N PHE A 93 14.18 -8.67 9.52
CA PHE A 93 14.12 -9.81 8.61
C PHE A 93 15.52 -10.13 8.06
N ASN A 94 15.85 -11.43 7.95
CA ASN A 94 17.08 -11.91 7.35
C ASN A 94 16.91 -13.36 6.86
N ASP A 95 17.02 -13.58 5.54
CA ASP A 95 16.98 -14.92 4.92
C ASP A 95 18.35 -15.33 4.32
N GLY A 96 19.43 -14.62 4.70
CA GLY A 96 20.77 -14.77 4.15
C GLY A 96 20.97 -14.17 2.75
N ARG A 97 19.89 -13.72 2.08
CA ARG A 97 19.94 -13.04 0.77
C ARG A 97 19.48 -11.60 0.84
N THR A 98 18.50 -11.33 1.68
CA THR A 98 17.86 -10.05 1.92
C THR A 98 17.83 -9.81 3.41
N VAL A 99 18.35 -8.66 3.83
CA VAL A 99 18.29 -8.17 5.21
C VAL A 99 17.50 -6.88 5.22
N VAL A 100 16.48 -6.82 6.08
CA VAL A 100 15.69 -5.60 6.32
C VAL A 100 16.00 -5.10 7.73
N THR A 101 16.37 -3.84 7.81
CA THR A 101 16.74 -3.16 9.05
C THR A 101 15.93 -1.88 9.17
N ILE A 102 15.33 -1.65 10.34
CA ILE A 102 14.81 -0.34 10.70
C ILE A 102 15.95 0.41 11.40
N GLU A 103 16.53 1.39 10.73
CA GLU A 103 17.64 2.18 11.30
C GLU A 103 17.14 3.14 12.38
N HIS A 104 16.01 3.80 12.11
CA HIS A 104 15.35 4.71 13.04
C HIS A 104 13.83 4.54 12.99
N LEU A 105 13.18 4.83 14.11
CA LEU A 105 11.73 4.79 14.28
C LEU A 105 11.31 6.07 15.01
N TYR A 106 10.48 6.87 14.34
CA TYR A 106 9.98 8.15 14.85
C TYR A 106 8.47 8.06 15.05
N GLU A 107 8.00 8.46 16.23
CA GLU A 107 6.57 8.49 16.51
C GLU A 107 5.91 9.73 15.90
N LEU A 108 4.81 9.48 15.18
CA LEU A 108 3.99 10.52 14.59
C LEU A 108 2.59 10.48 15.20
N LYS A 109 1.87 11.59 15.01
CA LYS A 109 0.45 11.70 15.33
C LYS A 109 -0.26 12.48 14.22
N PHE A 110 -1.59 12.37 14.19
CA PHE A 110 -2.36 13.31 13.38
C PHE A 110 -2.25 14.71 13.96
N ARG A 111 -2.24 15.72 13.09
CA ARG A 111 -2.27 17.12 13.49
C ARG A 111 -3.55 17.43 14.27
N ASP A 112 -3.42 18.33 15.23
CA ASP A 112 -4.55 18.83 16.02
C ASP A 112 -5.66 19.40 15.12
N GLY A 113 -6.91 19.10 15.46
CA GLY A 113 -8.09 19.51 14.69
C GLY A 113 -8.51 18.56 13.57
N LEU A 114 -7.72 17.52 13.27
CA LEU A 114 -8.16 16.44 12.39
C LEU A 114 -9.02 15.43 13.17
N HIS A 115 -10.25 15.23 12.72
CA HIS A 115 -11.15 14.24 13.30
C HIS A 115 -11.03 12.91 12.55
N ILE A 116 -10.18 12.01 13.07
CA ILE A 116 -10.01 10.64 12.58
C ILE A 116 -10.72 9.68 13.54
N ASN A 117 -11.74 8.96 13.07
CA ASN A 117 -12.42 7.97 13.89
C ASN A 117 -11.68 6.63 13.83
N TYR A 118 -10.70 6.45 14.72
CA TYR A 118 -9.99 5.19 14.84
C TYR A 118 -10.90 4.09 15.39
N TYR A 119 -11.10 3.04 14.61
CA TYR A 119 -11.92 1.92 15.00
C TYR A 119 -11.48 0.66 14.27
N VAL A 120 -11.30 -0.42 15.02
CA VAL A 120 -11.10 -1.76 14.47
C VAL A 120 -12.42 -2.49 14.58
N ASN A 121 -13.04 -2.77 13.44
CA ASN A 121 -14.34 -3.42 13.41
C ASN A 121 -14.16 -4.93 13.66
N PRO A 122 -14.71 -5.49 14.75
CA PRO A 122 -14.64 -6.92 15.02
C PRO A 122 -15.32 -7.78 13.93
N ASP A 123 -16.19 -7.21 13.10
CA ASP A 123 -16.78 -7.92 11.96
C ASP A 123 -15.85 -7.98 10.75
N PHE A 124 -14.73 -7.24 10.75
CA PHE A 124 -13.79 -7.15 9.64
C PHE A 124 -12.48 -7.89 9.90
N VAL A 125 -12.18 -8.23 11.15
CA VAL A 125 -10.91 -8.85 11.57
C VAL A 125 -11.12 -9.94 12.61
N ASP A 126 -10.22 -10.92 12.65
CA ASP A 126 -10.30 -12.07 13.56
C ASP A 126 -9.87 -11.74 14.99
N PHE A 127 -8.89 -10.83 15.16
CA PHE A 127 -8.26 -10.53 16.46
C PHE A 127 -8.27 -9.02 16.76
N PRO A 128 -9.45 -8.39 16.87
CA PRO A 128 -9.54 -6.94 17.14
C PRO A 128 -8.80 -6.53 18.43
N GLU A 129 -8.61 -7.43 19.38
CA GLU A 129 -7.85 -7.22 20.62
C GLU A 129 -6.34 -7.00 20.42
N ASP A 130 -5.77 -7.44 19.29
CA ASP A 130 -4.36 -7.23 18.96
C ASP A 130 -4.05 -5.80 18.51
N ALA A 131 -5.11 -5.04 18.19
CA ALA A 131 -4.99 -3.66 17.76
C ALA A 131 -4.62 -2.71 18.91
N PRO A 132 -3.87 -1.63 18.63
CA PRO A 132 -3.67 -0.60 19.64
C PRO A 132 -5.01 0.08 19.99
N LYS A 133 -5.17 0.53 21.24
CA LYS A 133 -6.40 1.20 21.69
C LYS A 133 -6.63 2.59 21.05
N SER A 134 -5.63 3.12 20.36
CA SER A 134 -5.63 4.43 19.71
C SER A 134 -4.70 4.38 18.50
N PRO A 135 -4.82 5.32 17.54
CA PRO A 135 -3.89 5.45 16.43
C PRO A 135 -2.44 5.41 16.88
N LYS A 136 -1.64 4.54 16.26
CA LYS A 136 -0.19 4.58 16.34
C LYS A 136 0.37 4.72 14.94
N ILE A 137 1.24 5.71 14.76
CA ILE A 137 1.80 6.07 13.46
C ILE A 137 3.29 6.23 13.64
N TYR A 138 4.06 5.64 12.75
CA TYR A 138 5.50 5.70 12.77
C TYR A 138 6.04 6.17 11.43
N LEU A 139 7.12 6.94 11.46
CA LEU A 139 8.02 7.09 10.33
C LEU A 139 9.23 6.20 10.58
N LEU A 140 9.46 5.27 9.67
CA LEU A 140 10.54 4.29 9.74
C LEU A 140 11.59 4.65 8.69
N ASP A 141 12.86 4.72 9.09
CA ASP A 141 13.98 4.74 8.15
C ASP A 141 14.40 3.30 7.86
N VAL A 142 13.89 2.75 6.75
CA VAL A 142 14.10 1.35 6.38
C VAL A 142 15.30 1.22 5.44
N LYS A 143 16.20 0.32 5.80
CA LYS A 143 17.33 -0.12 4.98
C LYS A 143 17.11 -1.56 4.56
N ILE A 144 17.22 -1.83 3.26
CA ILE A 144 17.19 -3.18 2.70
C ILE A 144 18.52 -3.45 2.01
N ASN A 145 19.18 -4.54 2.41
CA ASN A 145 20.35 -5.07 1.73
C ASN A 145 19.96 -6.35 1.03
N SER A 146 19.96 -6.35 -0.29
CA SER A 146 19.81 -7.56 -1.11
C SER A 146 21.13 -7.89 -1.78
N ASN A 147 21.58 -9.14 -1.65
CA ASN A 147 22.71 -9.60 -2.46
C ASN A 147 22.40 -9.62 -3.96
N LYS A 148 21.11 -9.55 -4.34
CA LYS A 148 20.65 -9.52 -5.73
C LYS A 148 20.47 -8.12 -6.27
N LEU A 149 19.81 -7.25 -5.51
CA LEU A 149 19.34 -5.92 -5.93
C LEU A 149 20.14 -4.76 -5.33
N GLY A 150 21.10 -5.06 -4.44
CA GLY A 150 21.93 -4.06 -3.77
C GLY A 150 21.27 -3.48 -2.52
N GLU A 151 21.78 -2.32 -2.10
CA GLU A 151 21.28 -1.58 -0.94
C GLU A 151 20.29 -0.50 -1.37
N VAL A 152 19.14 -0.44 -0.69
CA VAL A 152 18.14 0.63 -0.83
C VAL A 152 17.77 1.14 0.56
N LYS A 153 17.61 2.47 0.67
CA LYS A 153 17.09 3.14 1.86
C LYS A 153 15.88 3.96 1.50
N LYS A 154 14.76 3.76 2.21
CA LYS A 154 13.53 4.53 2.02
C LYS A 154 12.80 4.76 3.35
N PRO A 155 12.21 5.95 3.52
CA PRO A 155 11.29 6.21 4.62
C PRO A 155 9.94 5.51 4.36
N VAL A 156 9.34 4.95 5.41
CA VAL A 156 8.02 4.31 5.37
C VAL A 156 7.15 4.91 6.47
N PHE A 157 5.95 5.36 6.11
CA PHE A 157 4.90 5.66 7.08
C PHE A 157 4.18 4.36 7.43
N TYR A 158 4.28 3.94 8.69
CA TYR A 158 3.61 2.75 9.18
C TYR A 158 2.45 3.14 10.08
N PHE A 159 1.23 2.80 9.68
CA PHE A 159 0.01 3.06 10.43
C PHE A 159 -0.50 1.75 11.03
N LEU A 160 -0.60 1.70 12.36
CA LEU A 160 -1.26 0.59 13.03
C LEU A 160 -2.78 0.76 12.98
N PHE A 161 -3.36 0.45 11.82
CA PHE A 161 -4.76 0.66 11.44
C PHE A 161 -5.33 -0.57 10.76
N GLU A 162 -6.60 -0.85 11.04
CA GLU A 162 -7.41 -1.74 10.19
C GLU A 162 -7.58 -1.11 8.80
N ASN A 163 -7.44 -1.89 7.75
CA ASN A 163 -7.29 -1.41 6.39
C ASN A 163 -8.52 -0.64 5.86
N ILE A 164 -9.73 -1.11 6.17
CA ILE A 164 -10.99 -0.47 5.76
C ILE A 164 -11.18 0.85 6.53
N ASN A 165 -10.87 0.87 7.84
CA ASN A 165 -10.86 2.10 8.64
C ASN A 165 -9.84 3.11 8.10
N PHE A 166 -8.63 2.67 7.74
CA PHE A 166 -7.61 3.52 7.13
C PHE A 166 -8.07 4.09 5.79
N LEU A 167 -8.62 3.24 4.91
CA LEU A 167 -9.20 3.65 3.63
C LEU A 167 -10.27 4.73 3.85
N GLN A 168 -11.22 4.49 4.75
CA GLN A 168 -12.32 5.41 4.99
C GLN A 168 -11.85 6.74 5.60
N GLU A 169 -11.21 6.64 6.76
CA GLU A 169 -10.98 7.78 7.66
C GLU A 169 -9.77 8.59 7.26
N VAL A 170 -8.71 7.93 6.77
CA VAL A 170 -7.46 8.59 6.40
C VAL A 170 -7.47 8.92 4.92
N LEU A 171 -7.74 7.96 4.03
CA LEU A 171 -7.59 8.20 2.60
C LEU A 171 -8.78 8.93 1.97
N LEU A 172 -10.00 8.38 2.09
CA LEU A 172 -11.17 8.86 1.35
C LEU A 172 -11.74 10.17 1.92
N LYS A 173 -11.91 10.27 3.25
CA LYS A 173 -12.39 11.51 3.90
C LYS A 173 -11.49 12.71 3.59
N ASN A 174 -10.18 12.49 3.53
CA ASN A 174 -9.19 13.55 3.32
C ASN A 174 -8.77 13.72 1.85
N ARG A 175 -9.30 12.89 0.94
CA ARG A 175 -8.94 12.89 -0.50
C ARG A 175 -7.42 12.78 -0.68
N ILE A 176 -6.80 11.81 -0.01
CA ILE A 176 -5.37 11.54 -0.15
C ILE A 176 -5.15 10.85 -1.50
N ASN A 177 -4.17 11.34 -2.25
CA ASN A 177 -3.77 10.74 -3.51
C ASN A 177 -2.86 9.53 -3.22
N ILE A 178 -3.24 8.37 -3.74
CA ILE A 178 -2.51 7.12 -3.69
C ILE A 178 -2.30 6.67 -5.14
N SER A 179 -1.11 6.96 -5.68
CA SER A 179 -0.77 6.64 -7.07
C SER A 179 -0.50 5.15 -7.26
N HIS A 180 -0.05 4.45 -6.23
CA HIS A 180 0.24 3.02 -6.27
C HIS A 180 -0.49 2.30 -5.15
N ILE A 181 -1.16 1.19 -5.48
CA ILE A 181 -1.68 0.26 -4.47
C ILE A 181 -1.00 -1.08 -4.69
N VAL A 182 -0.39 -1.60 -3.62
CA VAL A 182 0.13 -2.97 -3.57
C VAL A 182 -0.79 -3.75 -2.66
N LYS A 183 -1.53 -4.71 -3.20
CA LYS A 183 -2.39 -5.59 -2.41
C LYS A 183 -1.97 -7.02 -2.73
N VAL A 184 -1.20 -7.62 -1.82
CA VAL A 184 -0.71 -9.00 -1.93
C VAL A 184 -0.85 -9.68 -0.58
N ARG A 185 -1.35 -10.92 -0.54
CA ARG A 185 -1.61 -11.73 0.66
C ARG A 185 -2.68 -11.18 1.60
N GLU A 186 -3.44 -10.19 1.15
CA GLU A 186 -4.55 -9.63 1.90
C GLU A 186 -5.84 -10.31 1.40
N GLY A 187 -6.38 -11.23 2.18
CA GLY A 187 -7.54 -12.03 1.81
C GLY A 187 -8.45 -12.25 2.99
N CYS A 188 -9.45 -13.11 2.86
CA CYS A 188 -10.26 -13.53 4.00
C CYS A 188 -9.72 -14.85 4.59
N GLY A 189 -9.75 -15.00 5.93
CA GLY A 189 -9.36 -16.24 6.62
C GLY A 189 -8.00 -16.15 7.32
N PHE A 190 -7.07 -17.08 7.05
CA PHE A 190 -5.84 -17.31 7.83
C PHE A 190 -4.90 -16.09 8.02
N GLY A 191 -5.15 -14.98 7.34
CA GLY A 191 -4.43 -13.71 7.50
C GLY A 191 -5.03 -12.75 8.52
N GLY A 192 -6.10 -13.14 9.24
CA GLY A 192 -6.67 -12.31 10.31
C GLY A 192 -7.76 -11.34 9.89
N ASN A 193 -8.25 -11.44 8.67
CA ASN A 193 -9.26 -10.56 8.11
C ASN A 193 -10.51 -11.37 7.75
N GLU A 194 -11.66 -10.85 8.11
CA GLU A 194 -12.98 -11.33 7.69
C GLU A 194 -13.50 -10.55 6.47
N LYS A 195 -12.93 -9.36 6.21
CA LYS A 195 -13.21 -8.53 5.03
C LYS A 195 -11.94 -8.15 4.29
N CYS A 196 -11.97 -8.35 2.98
CA CYS A 196 -10.85 -8.03 2.09
C CYS A 196 -10.88 -6.55 1.66
N ILE A 197 -9.70 -5.92 1.63
CA ILE A 197 -9.52 -4.53 1.19
C ILE A 197 -9.73 -4.32 -0.31
N SER A 198 -10.04 -5.36 -1.08
CA SER A 198 -10.38 -5.24 -2.51
C SER A 198 -11.53 -4.25 -2.78
N VAL A 199 -12.33 -3.89 -1.78
CA VAL A 199 -13.28 -2.76 -1.84
C VAL A 199 -12.61 -1.44 -2.27
N ALA A 200 -11.32 -1.25 -1.97
CA ALA A 200 -10.50 -0.12 -2.42
C ALA A 200 -10.50 0.05 -3.94
N TYR A 201 -10.71 -1.04 -4.71
CA TYR A 201 -10.73 -0.99 -6.17
C TYR A 201 -11.89 -0.13 -6.70
N ALA A 202 -13.00 0.01 -5.98
CA ALA A 202 -14.06 0.92 -6.42
C ALA A 202 -13.69 2.41 -6.25
N PHE A 203 -12.62 2.71 -5.52
CA PHE A 203 -12.21 4.07 -5.17
C PHE A 203 -10.93 4.53 -5.88
N LEU A 204 -10.37 3.75 -6.81
CA LEU A 204 -9.14 4.11 -7.53
C LEU A 204 -9.20 5.49 -8.19
N SER A 205 -10.37 5.88 -8.72
CA SER A 205 -10.55 7.20 -9.33
C SER A 205 -10.60 8.35 -8.32
N VAL A 206 -11.01 8.09 -7.07
CA VAL A 206 -10.98 9.09 -5.99
C VAL A 206 -9.59 9.18 -5.37
N LEU A 207 -8.89 8.06 -5.30
CA LEU A 207 -7.51 7.97 -4.82
C LEU A 207 -6.50 8.46 -5.87
N ASN A 208 -6.91 8.71 -7.12
CA ASN A 208 -6.03 9.03 -8.24
C ASN A 208 -4.94 7.96 -8.44
N THR A 209 -5.33 6.69 -8.35
CA THR A 209 -4.42 5.56 -8.53
C THR A 209 -4.04 5.39 -10.00
N GLU A 210 -2.75 5.19 -10.24
CA GLU A 210 -2.14 4.99 -11.56
C GLU A 210 -1.73 3.52 -11.76
N TYR A 211 -1.29 2.86 -10.69
CA TYR A 211 -0.81 1.48 -10.71
C TYR A 211 -1.42 0.66 -9.58
N LEU A 212 -1.89 -0.53 -9.94
CA LEU A 212 -2.44 -1.53 -9.03
C LEU A 212 -1.62 -2.81 -9.19
N ILE A 213 -0.91 -3.21 -8.14
CA ILE A 213 -0.08 -4.42 -8.08
C ILE A 213 -0.78 -5.40 -7.16
N ILE A 214 -1.31 -6.48 -7.73
CA ILE A 214 -2.21 -7.39 -7.01
C ILE A 214 -1.86 -8.85 -7.22
N ASP A 215 -2.05 -9.66 -6.19
CA ASP A 215 -2.25 -11.09 -6.40
C ASP A 215 -3.65 -11.38 -6.94
N ASN A 216 -3.99 -12.66 -7.05
CA ASN A 216 -5.32 -13.04 -7.55
C ASN A 216 -6.40 -12.84 -6.49
N GLU A 217 -6.06 -12.74 -5.20
CA GLU A 217 -7.00 -12.66 -4.09
C GLU A 217 -7.92 -11.43 -4.16
N ALA A 218 -9.23 -11.63 -4.20
CA ALA A 218 -10.18 -10.53 -4.30
C ALA A 218 -11.59 -10.94 -3.84
N HIS A 219 -11.91 -10.63 -2.58
CA HIS A 219 -13.24 -10.82 -2.01
C HIS A 219 -13.96 -9.46 -1.91
N PHE A 220 -14.46 -8.99 -3.04
CA PHE A 220 -15.07 -7.66 -3.13
C PHE A 220 -16.45 -7.63 -2.47
N ASP A 221 -16.66 -6.69 -1.54
CA ASP A 221 -17.94 -6.48 -0.86
C ASP A 221 -18.69 -5.27 -1.44
N PHE A 222 -19.75 -5.56 -2.22
CA PHE A 222 -20.59 -4.52 -2.82
C PHE A 222 -21.39 -3.70 -1.80
N HIS A 223 -21.79 -4.32 -0.69
CA HIS A 223 -22.58 -3.61 0.32
C HIS A 223 -21.71 -2.57 1.03
N LEU A 224 -20.52 -2.97 1.47
CA LEU A 224 -19.54 -2.07 2.07
C LEU A 224 -19.17 -0.93 1.11
N PHE A 225 -18.91 -1.26 -0.15
CA PHE A 225 -18.66 -0.27 -1.20
C PHE A 225 -19.79 0.78 -1.29
N GLU A 226 -21.03 0.34 -1.45
CA GLU A 226 -22.19 1.21 -1.61
C GLU A 226 -22.41 2.08 -0.36
N GLU A 227 -22.21 1.51 0.83
CA GLU A 227 -22.32 2.21 2.09
C GLU A 227 -21.25 3.31 2.22
N MET A 228 -19.97 2.98 2.02
CA MET A 228 -18.87 3.94 2.09
C MET A 228 -19.04 5.07 1.07
N ALA A 229 -19.39 4.74 -0.18
CA ALA A 229 -19.59 5.72 -1.24
C ALA A 229 -20.73 6.71 -0.90
N LYS A 230 -21.82 6.20 -0.32
CA LYS A 230 -22.96 7.00 0.13
C LYS A 230 -22.61 7.89 1.32
N ASN A 231 -22.01 7.31 2.37
CA ASN A 231 -21.68 8.01 3.61
C ASN A 231 -20.69 9.16 3.38
N LEU A 232 -19.75 8.97 2.45
CA LEU A 232 -18.74 9.98 2.10
C LEU A 232 -19.15 10.88 0.93
N ASN A 233 -20.35 10.69 0.37
CA ASN A 233 -20.87 11.43 -0.79
C ASN A 233 -19.84 11.50 -1.94
N LEU A 234 -19.25 10.34 -2.29
CA LEU A 234 -18.18 10.26 -3.28
C LEU A 234 -18.74 10.22 -4.71
N LYS A 235 -18.20 11.09 -5.58
CA LYS A 235 -18.42 11.02 -7.02
C LYS A 235 -17.34 10.17 -7.66
N LEU A 236 -17.69 8.91 -7.92
CA LEU A 236 -16.77 7.92 -8.48
C LEU A 236 -16.78 8.00 -9.99
N LYS A 237 -15.60 8.22 -10.59
CA LYS A 237 -15.41 8.11 -12.04
C LYS A 237 -15.15 6.67 -12.43
N ASP A 238 -15.62 6.27 -13.61
CA ASP A 238 -15.27 4.98 -14.20
C ASP A 238 -13.77 4.90 -14.53
N TYR A 239 -13.25 3.71 -14.73
CA TYR A 239 -11.86 3.48 -15.11
C TYR A 239 -11.67 2.16 -15.86
N GLU A 240 -10.50 2.02 -16.48
CA GLU A 240 -10.05 0.77 -17.11
C GLU A 240 -8.78 0.27 -16.43
N LEU A 241 -8.64 -1.05 -16.36
CA LEU A 241 -7.42 -1.72 -15.95
C LEU A 241 -6.77 -2.35 -17.18
N LYS A 242 -5.49 -2.04 -17.38
CA LYS A 242 -4.67 -2.65 -18.43
C LYS A 242 -3.49 -3.36 -17.79
N GLU A 243 -3.42 -4.67 -17.97
CA GLU A 243 -2.26 -5.45 -17.56
C GLU A 243 -1.02 -5.02 -18.36
N LEU A 244 0.06 -4.76 -17.63
CA LEU A 244 1.35 -4.44 -18.20
C LEU A 244 2.08 -5.72 -18.55
N ASN A 245 2.69 -5.73 -19.72
CA ASN A 245 3.63 -6.77 -20.12
C ASN A 245 5.04 -6.34 -19.75
N PRO A 246 5.92 -7.29 -19.38
CA PRO A 246 7.31 -6.96 -19.15
C PRO A 246 7.97 -6.43 -20.43
N ILE A 247 8.86 -5.45 -20.27
CA ILE A 247 9.62 -4.84 -21.38
C ILE A 247 10.84 -5.69 -21.78
N CYS A 248 11.28 -6.57 -20.89
CA CYS A 248 12.32 -7.56 -21.14
C CYS A 248 11.70 -8.96 -21.29
N GLN A 249 12.40 -9.88 -21.95
CA GLN A 249 11.98 -11.28 -21.99
C GLN A 249 12.13 -11.89 -20.59
N ILE A 250 11.06 -11.84 -19.82
CA ILE A 250 10.95 -12.56 -18.55
C ILE A 250 10.44 -13.97 -18.86
N THR A 251 11.23 -14.98 -18.50
CA THR A 251 10.88 -16.40 -18.67
C THR A 251 10.09 -16.99 -17.50
N THR A 252 9.94 -16.23 -16.41
CA THR A 252 9.26 -16.65 -15.17
C THR A 252 8.34 -15.56 -14.65
N PRO A 253 7.05 -15.83 -14.40
CA PRO A 253 6.13 -14.84 -13.82
C PRO A 253 6.70 -14.19 -12.55
N ILE A 254 6.39 -12.91 -12.33
CA ILE A 254 6.76 -12.23 -11.07
C ILE A 254 6.09 -12.94 -9.91
N LYS A 255 6.88 -13.23 -8.89
CA LYS A 255 6.39 -13.74 -7.61
C LYS A 255 6.66 -12.75 -6.49
N TRP A 256 5.65 -12.53 -5.66
CA TRP A 256 5.73 -11.73 -4.46
C TRP A 256 5.40 -12.62 -3.25
N SER A 257 6.42 -13.13 -2.56
CA SER A 257 6.27 -14.18 -1.52
C SER A 257 5.58 -15.42 -2.08
N ASP A 258 6.06 -15.92 -3.21
CA ASP A 258 5.52 -17.06 -3.95
C ASP A 258 4.15 -16.86 -4.63
N PHE A 259 3.45 -15.75 -4.37
CA PHE A 259 2.22 -15.38 -5.07
C PHE A 259 2.52 -14.76 -6.43
N HIS A 260 1.81 -15.21 -7.46
CA HIS A 260 1.81 -14.53 -8.75
C HIS A 260 1.20 -13.15 -8.59
N VAL A 261 1.87 -12.13 -9.13
CA VAL A 261 1.36 -10.75 -9.09
C VAL A 261 1.14 -10.21 -10.49
N ASN A 262 0.04 -9.49 -10.62
CA ASN A 262 -0.37 -8.78 -11.82
C ASN A 262 -0.11 -7.30 -11.61
N ILE A 263 0.40 -6.64 -12.65
CA ILE A 263 0.71 -5.22 -12.61
C ILE A 263 -0.23 -4.54 -13.59
N LEU A 264 -1.18 -3.80 -13.04
CA LEU A 264 -2.28 -3.18 -13.78
C LEU A 264 -2.08 -1.68 -13.80
N LYS A 265 -2.08 -1.09 -15.00
CA LYS A 265 -2.19 0.36 -15.17
C LYS A 265 -3.66 0.77 -15.12
N VAL A 266 -3.95 1.75 -14.29
CA VAL A 266 -5.29 2.32 -14.11
C VAL A 266 -5.41 3.54 -15.01
N THR A 267 -6.47 3.59 -15.82
CA THR A 267 -6.80 4.76 -16.64
C THR A 267 -8.20 5.25 -16.27
N ILE A 268 -8.27 6.37 -15.55
CA ILE A 268 -9.54 7.01 -15.20
C ILE A 268 -10.24 7.50 -16.47
N LYS A 269 -11.55 7.24 -16.57
CA LYS A 269 -12.40 7.63 -17.70
C LYS A 269 -13.41 8.69 -17.29
N GLU A 270 -13.94 9.37 -18.29
CA GLU A 270 -15.14 10.17 -18.10
C GLU A 270 -16.36 9.26 -17.97
N GLY A 271 -17.30 9.65 -17.11
CA GLY A 271 -18.45 8.82 -16.75
C GLY A 271 -18.42 8.36 -15.30
N ARG A 272 -19.55 7.81 -14.83
CA ARG A 272 -19.73 7.38 -13.44
C ARG A 272 -19.45 5.88 -13.33
N LEU A 273 -18.71 5.48 -12.30
CA LEU A 273 -18.59 4.07 -11.95
C LEU A 273 -19.94 3.55 -11.44
N THR A 274 -20.51 2.57 -12.15
CA THR A 274 -21.73 1.86 -11.74
C THR A 274 -21.38 0.47 -11.20
N ARG A 275 -22.33 -0.16 -10.51
CA ARG A 275 -22.18 -1.55 -10.05
C ARG A 275 -21.86 -2.51 -11.18
N GLU A 276 -22.61 -2.45 -12.29
CA GLU A 276 -22.36 -3.29 -13.48
C GLU A 276 -20.96 -3.08 -14.06
N ARG A 277 -20.47 -1.83 -14.06
CA ARG A 277 -19.09 -1.54 -14.49
C ARG A 277 -18.07 -2.15 -13.53
N MET A 278 -18.29 -2.04 -12.22
CA MET A 278 -17.43 -2.64 -11.22
C MET A 278 -17.38 -4.17 -11.35
N GLU A 279 -18.53 -4.84 -11.55
CA GLU A 279 -18.60 -6.29 -11.79
C GLU A 279 -17.75 -6.70 -13.00
N LYS A 280 -17.84 -5.96 -14.12
CA LYS A 280 -17.01 -6.20 -15.32
C LYS A 280 -15.51 -5.99 -15.08
N ILE A 281 -15.14 -5.05 -14.20
CA ILE A 281 -13.74 -4.77 -13.86
C ILE A 281 -13.18 -5.89 -12.96
N LEU A 282 -13.99 -6.41 -12.03
CA LEU A 282 -13.59 -7.46 -11.10
C LEU A 282 -13.53 -8.85 -11.73
N GLU A 283 -14.37 -9.12 -12.73
CA GLU A 283 -14.46 -10.41 -13.41
C GLU A 283 -13.09 -11.01 -13.82
N PRO A 284 -12.19 -10.31 -14.53
CA PRO A 284 -10.88 -10.85 -14.90
C PRO A 284 -9.92 -11.05 -13.72
N ILE A 285 -10.14 -10.36 -12.59
CA ILE A 285 -9.35 -10.51 -11.36
C ILE A 285 -9.82 -11.75 -10.60
N GLN A 286 -11.14 -11.94 -10.47
CA GLN A 286 -11.76 -13.01 -9.69
C GLN A 286 -11.73 -14.37 -10.41
N ARG A 287 -11.91 -14.42 -11.74
CA ARG A 287 -11.87 -15.69 -12.51
C ARG A 287 -10.53 -16.43 -12.43
N ARG A 288 -9.44 -15.78 -12.01
CA ARG A 288 -8.12 -16.40 -11.85
C ARG A 288 -8.03 -17.35 -10.64
N TRP A 289 -9.12 -17.50 -9.87
CA TRP A 289 -9.29 -18.46 -8.78
C TRP A 289 -9.75 -19.86 -9.21
N GLU A 290 -10.34 -19.96 -10.40
CA GLU A 290 -10.98 -21.20 -10.88
C GLU A 290 -10.05 -22.10 -11.71
N ILE A 291 -8.76 -21.77 -11.79
CA ILE A 291 -7.71 -22.50 -12.53
C ILE A 291 -6.61 -22.91 -11.55
#